data_AF-A0A436G7Q4-F1
#
_entry.id   AF-A0A436G7Q4-F1
#
_cell.length_a   1.000
_cell.length_b   1.000
_cell.length_c   1.000
_cell.angle_alpha   90.00
_cell.angle_beta   90.00
_cell.angle_gamma   90.00
#
_symmetry.space_group_name_H-M   'P 1'
#
loop_
_entity.id
_entity.type
_entity.pdbx_description
1 polymer ?
#
loop_
_entity_poly.entity_id
_entity_poly.type
_entity_poly.pdbx_seq_one_letter_code
_entity_poly.pdbx_strand_id
1 'polypeptide(L)'
;VLGNFAKADREWLDPLLDAIADNAAMIVKGDESGFMNKASLAVQGKAGPEPEKPAQKQSAHKQQSHVRQARPQQPVVKLPESGPMAAMLKKLFGGKD
;
A
#
# COMPACT_ATOMS: atom_id res chain seq x y z
N VAL A 1 -26.78 -17.73 11.20
CA VAL A 1 -26.81 -17.93 9.73
C VAL A 1 -27.05 -19.42 9.50
N LEU A 2 -28.23 -19.81 9.00
CA LEU A 2 -28.58 -21.23 8.82
C LEU A 2 -28.69 -21.63 7.34
N GLY A 3 -28.45 -20.70 6.41
CA GLY A 3 -28.44 -20.94 4.97
C GLY A 3 -27.02 -21.09 4.42
N ASN A 4 -26.90 -21.83 3.32
CA ASN A 4 -25.65 -21.93 2.56
C ASN A 4 -25.28 -20.58 1.91
N PHE A 5 -23.98 -20.35 1.72
CA PHE A 5 -23.47 -19.21 0.94
C PHE A 5 -23.90 -19.29 -0.53
N ALA A 6 -24.05 -18.14 -1.19
CA ALA A 6 -24.38 -18.12 -2.61
C ALA A 6 -23.19 -18.60 -3.44
N LYS A 7 -23.46 -19.07 -4.68
CA LYS A 7 -22.39 -19.53 -5.58
C LYS A 7 -21.38 -18.42 -5.89
N ALA A 8 -21.83 -17.17 -5.97
CA ALA A 8 -20.97 -16.01 -6.19
C ALA A 8 -20.01 -15.75 -5.01
N ASP A 9 -20.39 -16.12 -3.78
CA ASP A 9 -19.55 -15.86 -2.61
C ASP A 9 -18.30 -16.74 -2.57
N ARG A 10 -18.35 -17.91 -3.22
CA ARG A 10 -17.20 -18.84 -3.29
C ARG A 10 -15.95 -18.19 -3.89
N GLU A 11 -16.13 -17.24 -4.80
CA GLU A 11 -15.03 -16.52 -5.46
C GLU A 11 -14.13 -15.80 -4.46
N TRP A 12 -14.70 -15.20 -3.40
CA TRP A 12 -13.96 -14.48 -2.37
C TRP A 12 -13.80 -15.29 -1.07
N LEU A 13 -14.74 -16.21 -0.77
CA LEU A 13 -14.79 -16.97 0.47
C LEU A 13 -13.71 -18.05 0.53
N ASP A 14 -13.53 -18.83 -0.54
CA ASP A 14 -12.55 -19.93 -0.52
C ASP A 14 -11.11 -19.39 -0.33
N PRO A 15 -10.65 -18.33 -1.04
CA PRO A 15 -9.33 -17.72 -0.79
C PRO A 15 -9.17 -17.14 0.62
N LEU A 16 -10.25 -16.60 1.19
CA LEU A 16 -10.22 -16.09 2.56
C LEU A 16 -9.99 -17.24 3.54
N LEU A 17 -10.72 -18.35 3.39
CA LEU A 17 -10.60 -19.51 4.27
C LEU A 17 -9.21 -20.16 4.14
N ASP A 18 -8.66 -20.26 2.93
CA ASP A 18 -7.30 -20.74 2.69
C ASP A 18 -6.28 -19.83 3.39
N ALA A 19 -6.38 -18.51 3.23
CA ALA A 19 -5.49 -17.56 3.87
C ALA A 19 -5.59 -17.60 5.41
N ILE A 20 -6.77 -17.86 5.97
CA ILE A 20 -6.94 -18.07 7.41
C ILE A 20 -6.20 -19.34 7.85
N ALA A 21 -6.35 -20.44 7.12
CA ALA A 21 -5.68 -21.70 7.43
C ALA A 21 -4.14 -21.55 7.41
N ASP A 22 -3.60 -20.92 6.37
CA ASP A 22 -2.15 -20.73 6.20
C ASP A 22 -1.53 -19.82 7.28
N ASN A 23 -2.31 -18.88 7.81
CA ASN A 23 -1.81 -17.85 8.74
C ASN A 23 -2.32 -18.02 10.18
N ALA A 24 -3.06 -19.09 10.49
CA ALA A 24 -3.56 -19.36 11.84
C ALA A 24 -2.47 -19.37 12.92
N ALA A 25 -1.25 -19.81 12.56
CA ALA A 25 -0.10 -19.80 13.46
C ALA A 25 0.29 -18.39 13.93
N MET A 26 -0.03 -17.34 13.17
CA MET A 26 0.25 -15.95 13.57
C MET A 26 -0.61 -15.52 14.76
N ILE A 27 -1.87 -15.97 14.80
CA ILE A 27 -2.78 -15.72 15.93
C ILE A 27 -2.21 -16.37 17.20
N VAL A 28 -1.73 -17.61 17.10
CA VAL A 28 -1.12 -18.33 18.25
C VAL A 28 0.13 -17.61 18.76
N LYS A 29 0.88 -16.96 17.87
CA LYS A 29 2.05 -16.15 18.21
C LYS A 29 1.72 -14.75 18.73
N GLY A 30 0.44 -14.34 18.74
CA GLY A 30 0.00 -13.01 19.12
C GLY A 30 0.21 -11.92 18.05
N ASP A 31 0.56 -12.30 16.81
CA ASP A 31 0.70 -11.36 15.69
C ASP A 31 -0.64 -11.18 14.96
N GLU A 32 -1.58 -10.52 15.63
CA GLU A 32 -2.91 -10.23 15.10
C GLU A 32 -2.87 -9.24 13.94
N SER A 33 -1.98 -8.23 14.02
CA SER A 33 -1.79 -7.21 12.99
C SER A 33 -1.32 -7.83 11.67
N GLY A 34 -0.33 -8.72 11.74
CA GLY A 34 0.19 -9.44 10.57
C GLY A 34 -0.85 -10.37 9.97
N PHE A 35 -1.62 -11.08 10.80
CA PHE A 35 -2.72 -11.92 10.36
C PHE A 35 -3.79 -11.10 9.59
N MET A 36 -4.26 -10.00 10.16
CA MET A 36 -5.30 -9.15 9.56
C MET A 36 -4.87 -8.55 8.21
N ASN A 37 -3.61 -8.12 8.10
CA ASN A 37 -3.06 -7.65 6.82
C ASN A 37 -3.12 -8.74 5.76
N LYS A 38 -2.63 -9.95 6.06
CA LYS A 38 -2.65 -11.07 5.11
C LYS A 38 -4.06 -11.50 4.72
N ALA A 39 -4.99 -11.56 5.68
CA ALA A 39 -6.39 -11.88 5.41
C ALA A 39 -7.05 -10.85 4.46
N SER A 40 -6.75 -9.55 4.64
CA SER A 40 -7.31 -8.50 3.77
C SER A 40 -6.82 -8.58 2.33
N LEU A 41 -5.56 -8.97 2.11
CA LEU A 41 -4.97 -9.11 0.79
C LEU A 41 -5.56 -10.30 0.03
N ALA A 42 -5.91 -11.38 0.73
CA ALA A 42 -6.50 -12.57 0.14
C ALA A 42 -7.90 -12.30 -0.47
N VAL A 43 -8.68 -11.40 0.12
CA VAL A 43 -10.02 -11.03 -0.36
C VAL A 43 -9.96 -9.96 -1.45
N GLN A 44 -9.09 -8.96 -1.30
CA GLN A 44 -8.96 -7.87 -2.29
C GLN A 44 -8.50 -8.34 -3.66
N GLY A 45 -7.70 -9.42 -3.75
CA GLY A 45 -7.24 -9.95 -5.03
C GLY A 45 -8.32 -10.62 -5.90
N LYS A 46 -9.52 -10.91 -5.34
CA LYS A 46 -10.59 -11.61 -6.06
C LYS A 46 -11.97 -10.91 -6.02
N ALA A 47 -12.20 -10.01 -5.07
CA ALA A 47 -13.49 -9.32 -4.94
C ALA A 47 -13.49 -7.97 -5.70
N GLY A 48 -13.84 -7.99 -6.99
CA GLY A 48 -14.19 -6.79 -7.77
C GLY A 48 -13.00 -5.94 -8.23
N PRO A 49 -13.23 -4.98 -9.16
CA PRO A 49 -12.16 -4.24 -9.82
C PRO A 49 -11.34 -3.53 -8.75
N GLU A 50 -10.02 -3.75 -8.78
CA GLU A 50 -9.06 -2.90 -8.08
C GLU A 50 -9.51 -1.44 -8.30
N PRO A 51 -9.84 -0.66 -7.25
CA PRO A 51 -9.53 0.74 -7.38
C PRO A 51 -8.04 0.72 -7.66
N GLU A 52 -7.63 1.11 -8.88
CA GLU A 52 -6.24 1.20 -9.28
C GLU A 52 -5.52 1.90 -8.13
N LYS A 53 -4.90 1.11 -7.25
CA LYS A 53 -4.00 1.64 -6.25
C LYS A 53 -2.91 2.12 -7.16
N PRO A 54 -2.73 3.45 -7.35
CA PRO A 54 -1.97 3.96 -8.46
C PRO A 54 -0.65 3.24 -8.38
N ALA A 55 -0.42 2.36 -9.35
CA ALA A 55 0.88 1.78 -9.54
C ALA A 55 1.75 3.02 -9.61
N GLN A 56 2.66 3.19 -8.65
CA GLN A 56 3.71 4.19 -8.76
C GLN A 56 4.65 3.72 -9.89
N LYS A 57 4.11 3.53 -11.09
CA LYS A 57 4.79 3.76 -12.33
C LYS A 57 5.07 5.25 -12.31
N GLN A 58 6.28 5.59 -11.87
CA GLN A 58 6.94 6.83 -12.23
C GLN A 58 6.95 6.90 -13.77
N SER A 59 5.85 7.38 -14.33
CA SER A 59 5.80 7.79 -15.71
C SER A 59 5.67 9.29 -15.66
N ALA A 60 6.79 9.94 -16.00
CA ALA A 60 6.91 11.38 -16.10
C ALA A 60 6.07 11.89 -17.28
N HIS A 61 4.76 11.84 -17.16
CA HIS A 61 3.85 12.51 -18.08
C HIS A 61 3.57 13.89 -17.50
N LYS A 62 4.31 14.88 -18.02
CA LYS A 62 4.11 16.31 -17.77
C LYS A 62 2.64 16.65 -18.05
N GLN A 63 1.86 16.76 -16.98
CA GLN A 63 0.57 17.42 -16.96
C GLN A 63 0.81 18.88 -17.40
N GLN A 64 0.46 19.22 -18.64
CA GLN A 64 0.57 20.58 -19.14
C GLN A 64 -0.55 21.41 -18.52
N SER A 65 -0.22 22.18 -17.49
CA SER A 65 -1.15 23.14 -16.90
C SER A 65 -1.53 24.21 -17.93
N HIS A 66 -2.82 24.38 -18.17
CA HIS A 66 -3.41 25.50 -18.92
C HIS A 66 -3.34 26.84 -18.15
N VAL A 67 -2.38 26.98 -17.23
CA VAL A 67 -2.15 28.19 -16.42
C VAL A 67 -0.76 28.71 -16.75
N ARG A 68 -0.60 29.25 -17.97
CA ARG A 68 0.69 29.80 -18.45
C ARG A 68 0.89 31.29 -18.17
N GLN A 69 -0.16 32.01 -17.79
CA GLN A 69 -0.15 33.48 -17.87
C GLN A 69 0.13 34.20 -16.53
N ALA A 70 0.33 33.50 -15.41
CA ALA A 70 0.39 34.18 -14.10
C ALA A 70 1.44 33.61 -13.11
N ARG A 71 2.61 33.16 -13.57
CA ARG A 71 3.71 32.81 -12.65
C ARG A 71 4.98 33.59 -12.98
N PRO A 72 5.39 34.59 -12.18
CA PRO A 72 6.76 35.09 -12.25
C PRO A 72 7.72 33.94 -11.91
N GLN A 73 8.78 33.79 -12.71
CA GLN A 73 9.80 32.75 -12.59
C GLN A 73 10.39 32.77 -11.18
N GLN A 74 10.10 31.75 -10.36
CA GLN A 74 10.83 31.55 -9.12
C GLN A 74 12.13 30.79 -9.41
N PRO A 75 13.27 31.22 -8.86
CA PRO A 75 14.56 30.56 -9.07
C PRO A 75 14.50 29.12 -8.56
N VAL A 76 15.17 28.22 -9.27
CA VAL A 76 15.32 26.80 -8.92
C VAL A 76 16.01 26.71 -7.56
N VAL A 77 15.22 26.55 -6.50
CA VAL A 77 15.73 26.32 -5.15
C VAL A 77 16.39 24.94 -5.13
N LYS A 78 17.72 24.92 -5.02
CA LYS A 78 18.47 23.70 -4.68
C LYS A 78 17.96 23.24 -3.32
N LEU A 79 17.29 22.09 -3.30
CA LEU A 79 16.88 21.45 -2.06
C LEU A 79 18.14 21.24 -1.20
N PRO A 80 18.16 21.70 0.07
CA PRO A 80 19.30 21.41 0.93
C PRO A 80 19.31 19.91 1.25
N GLU A 81 20.40 19.24 0.88
CA GLU A 81 20.66 17.80 1.10
C GLU A 81 20.67 17.39 2.59
N SER A 82 20.66 18.36 3.52
CA SER A 82 20.66 18.11 4.96
C SER A 82 19.55 18.88 5.66
N GLY A 83 18.47 18.15 5.99
CA GLY A 83 17.42 18.60 6.90
C GLY A 83 17.30 17.69 8.13
N PRO A 84 16.53 18.07 9.15
CA PRO A 84 16.35 17.29 10.38
C PRO A 84 15.85 15.86 10.11
N MET A 85 15.02 15.68 9.07
CA MET A 85 14.56 14.38 8.61
C MET A 85 15.68 13.55 7.97
N ALA A 86 16.57 14.16 7.17
CA ALA A 86 17.73 13.46 6.59
C ALA A 86 18.70 12.97 7.68
N ALA A 87 18.88 13.76 8.75
CA ALA A 87 19.66 13.35 9.92
C ALA A 87 19.02 12.18 10.69
N MET A 88 17.69 12.18 10.84
CA MET A 88 16.95 11.06 11.43
C MET A 88 17.06 9.79 10.58
N LEU A 89 16.92 9.90 9.25
CA LEU A 89 17.08 8.77 8.33
C LEU A 89 18.51 8.22 8.38
N LYS A 90 19.53 9.07 8.39
CA LYS A 90 20.92 8.63 8.52
C LYS A 90 21.20 7.96 9.87
N LYS A 91 20.55 8.39 10.95
CA LYS A 91 20.66 7.75 12.27
C LYS A 91 19.92 6.41 12.35
N LEU A 92 18.81 6.26 11.64
CA LEU A 92 18.02 5.02 11.59
C LEU A 92 18.60 3.97 10.64
N PHE A 93 19.21 4.39 9.52
CA PHE A 93 19.70 3.50 8.46
C PHE A 93 21.23 3.41 8.36
N GLY A 94 21.97 4.26 9.07
CA GLY A 94 23.43 4.32 9.04
C GLY A 94 24.13 3.52 10.15
N GLY A 95 23.41 2.65 10.86
CA GLY A 95 23.99 1.77 11.88
C GLY A 95 24.65 0.54 11.25
N LYS A 96 25.92 0.67 10.86
CA LYS A 96 26.83 -0.46 10.68
C LYS A 96 28.26 0.03 10.91
N ASP A 97 28.97 -0.69 11.77
CA ASP A 97 30.42 -0.58 11.97
C ASP A 97 31.20 -0.47 10.64
#